data_AF-A0ABD6BN60-F1
#
_entry.id   AF-A0ABD6BN60-F1
#
_cell.length_a   1.000
_cell.length_b   1.000
_cell.length_c   1.000
_cell.angle_alpha   90.00
_cell.angle_beta   90.00
_cell.angle_gamma   90.00
#
_symmetry.space_group_name_H-M   'P 1'
#
loop_
_entity.id
_entity.type
_entity.pdbx_description
1 polymer ?
#
loop_
_entity_poly.entity_id
_entity_poly.type
_entity_poly.pdbx_seq_one_letter_code
_entity_poly.pdbx_strand_id
1 'polypeptide(L)'
;MPPLVDLFRLGQLLVLSATLPIAVIAARGYRGTPFGRVVLPLVPITVAYLSIAATKLVAPAASADASRLLGTVAVALMAWTAVQAILLLSGRRLL
;
A
#
# COMPACT_ATOMS: atom_id res chain seq x y z
N MET A 1 -9.44 -1.40 -30.40
CA MET A 1 -8.69 -2.15 -29.37
C MET A 1 -8.24 -1.15 -28.32
N PRO A 2 -8.49 -1.37 -27.02
CA PRO A 2 -7.96 -0.47 -25.99
C PRO A 2 -6.42 -0.45 -26.08
N PRO A 3 -5.77 0.69 -25.88
CA PRO A 3 -4.32 0.75 -25.89
C PRO A 3 -3.78 -0.09 -24.73
N LEU A 4 -2.62 -0.75 -24.94
CA LEU A 4 -2.01 -1.65 -23.96
C LEU A 4 -1.85 -1.00 -22.58
N VAL A 5 -1.60 0.32 -22.55
CA VAL A 5 -1.47 1.11 -21.32
C VAL A 5 -2.73 1.10 -20.46
N ASP A 6 -3.91 1.09 -21.06
CA ASP A 6 -5.19 1.10 -20.35
C ASP A 6 -5.49 -0.29 -19.77
N LEU A 7 -5.11 -1.35 -20.48
CA LEU A 7 -5.20 -2.72 -19.97
C LEU A 7 -4.29 -2.90 -18.73
N PHE A 8 -3.08 -2.36 -18.76
CA PHE A 8 -2.19 -2.37 -17.59
C PHE A 8 -2.76 -1.58 -16.40
N ARG A 9 -3.37 -0.41 -16.65
CA ARG A 9 -4.00 0.39 -15.58
C ARG A 9 -5.17 -0.33 -14.94
N LEU A 10 -6.02 -0.99 -15.73
CA LEU A 10 -7.12 -1.81 -15.23
C LEU A 10 -6.62 -3.03 -14.45
N GLY A 11 -5.59 -3.72 -14.98
CA GLY A 11 -4.93 -4.82 -14.28
C GLY A 11 -4.37 -4.39 -12.92
N GLN A 12 -3.69 -3.23 -12.88
CA GLN A 12 -3.17 -2.67 -11.64
C GLN A 12 -4.28 -2.37 -10.63
N LEU A 13 -5.38 -1.76 -11.07
CA LEU A 13 -6.56 -1.50 -10.22
C LEU A 13 -7.15 -2.80 -9.67
N LEU A 14 -7.30 -3.83 -10.49
CA LEU A 14 -7.83 -5.13 -10.07
C LEU A 14 -6.94 -5.79 -9.02
N VAL A 15 -5.63 -5.85 -9.26
CA VAL A 15 -4.66 -6.42 -8.30
C VAL A 15 -4.67 -5.66 -6.98
N LEU A 16 -4.66 -4.32 -7.02
CA LEU A 16 -4.69 -3.51 -5.80
C LEU A 16 -6.02 -3.66 -5.03
N SER A 17 -7.13 -3.74 -5.75
CA SER A 17 -8.46 -3.96 -5.17
C SER A 17 -8.57 -5.33 -4.52
N ALA A 18 -7.99 -6.37 -5.12
CA ALA A 18 -7.93 -7.71 -4.54
C ALA A 18 -6.94 -7.79 -3.35
N THR A 19 -5.87 -6.99 -3.37
CA THR A 19 -4.87 -6.93 -2.30
C THR A 19 -5.42 -6.26 -1.04
N LEU A 20 -6.27 -5.24 -1.18
CA LEU A 20 -6.84 -4.50 -0.06
C LEU A 20 -7.54 -5.38 0.99
N PRO A 21 -8.51 -6.26 0.64
CA PRO A 21 -9.16 -7.12 1.63
C PRO A 21 -8.16 -8.08 2.28
N ILE A 22 -7.16 -8.58 1.54
CA ILE A 22 -6.10 -9.44 2.10
C ILE A 22 -5.29 -8.68 3.15
N ALA A 23 -4.90 -7.44 2.85
CA ALA A 23 -4.19 -6.58 3.79
C ALA A 23 -5.03 -6.30 5.06
N VAL A 24 -6.33 -6.07 4.91
CA VAL A 24 -7.25 -5.87 6.04
C VAL A 24 -7.38 -7.13 6.89
N ILE A 25 -7.54 -8.30 6.27
CA ILE A 25 -7.61 -9.60 6.96
C ILE A 25 -6.30 -9.84 7.72
N ALA A 26 -5.15 -9.63 7.08
CA ALA A 26 -3.85 -9.78 7.72
C ALA A 26 -3.68 -8.80 8.90
N ALA A 27 -4.01 -7.52 8.72
CA ALA A 27 -3.90 -6.52 9.78
C ALA A 27 -4.78 -6.84 11.00
N ARG A 28 -5.96 -7.43 10.77
CA ARG A 28 -6.83 -7.92 11.86
C ARG A 28 -6.27 -9.19 12.51
N GLY A 29 -5.79 -10.14 11.72
CA GLY A 29 -5.26 -11.41 12.21
C GLY A 29 -4.00 -11.27 13.07
N TYR A 30 -3.13 -10.31 12.74
CA TYR A 30 -1.91 -10.04 13.49
C TYR A 30 -2.07 -8.97 14.58
N ARG A 31 -3.30 -8.51 14.85
CA ARG A 31 -3.54 -7.48 15.86
C ARG A 31 -3.12 -7.98 17.25
N GLY A 32 -2.32 -7.18 17.96
CA GLY A 32 -1.79 -7.53 19.28
C GLY A 32 -0.53 -8.42 19.25
N THR A 33 -0.07 -8.83 18.06
CA THR A 33 1.21 -9.55 17.91
C THR A 33 2.35 -8.58 17.58
N PRO A 34 3.62 -8.94 17.84
CA PRO A 34 4.77 -8.15 17.39
C PRO A 34 4.77 -7.91 15.87
N PHE A 35 4.33 -8.91 15.09
CA PHE A 35 4.21 -8.81 13.64
C PHE A 35 3.10 -7.86 13.19
N GLY A 36 2.13 -7.58 14.06
CA GLY A 36 1.08 -6.60 13.82
C GLY A 36 1.63 -5.23 13.46
N ARG A 37 2.74 -4.78 14.06
CA ARG A 37 3.37 -3.48 13.74
C ARG A 37 3.94 -3.41 12.32
N VAL A 38 4.28 -4.55 11.72
CA VAL A 38 4.75 -4.66 10.34
C VAL A 38 3.58 -4.73 9.36
N VAL A 39 2.50 -5.42 9.73
CA VAL A 39 1.36 -5.66 8.83
C VAL A 39 0.37 -4.51 8.81
N LEU A 40 0.14 -3.81 9.93
CA LEU A 40 -0.85 -2.74 10.02
C LEU A 40 -0.67 -1.62 8.98
N PRO A 41 0.56 -1.13 8.71
CA PRO A 41 0.80 -0.12 7.69
C PRO A 41 0.51 -0.58 6.25
N LEU A 42 0.40 -1.88 5.98
CA LEU A 42 0.10 -2.38 4.63
C LEU A 42 -1.27 -1.89 4.15
N VAL A 43 -2.26 -1.78 5.04
CA VAL A 43 -3.60 -1.28 4.68
C VAL A 43 -3.54 0.14 4.11
N PRO A 44 -3.04 1.17 4.82
CA PRO A 44 -2.94 2.52 4.26
C PRO A 44 -2.00 2.61 3.05
N ILE A 45 -0.95 1.78 2.96
CA ILE A 45 -0.09 1.69 1.76
C ILE A 45 -0.91 1.22 0.55
N THR A 46 -1.65 0.12 0.67
CA THR A 46 -2.48 -0.40 -0.42
C THR A 46 -3.57 0.60 -0.82
N VAL A 47 -4.20 1.26 0.15
CA VAL A 47 -5.19 2.34 -0.12
C VAL A 47 -4.54 3.50 -0.89
N ALA A 48 -3.33 3.93 -0.51
CA ALA A 48 -2.63 5.00 -1.20
C ALA A 48 -2.35 4.63 -2.67
N TYR A 49 -1.80 3.44 -2.94
CA TYR A 49 -1.57 2.98 -4.31
C TYR A 49 -2.84 2.78 -5.11
N LEU A 50 -3.90 2.25 -4.49
CA LEU A 50 -5.21 2.10 -5.12
C LEU A 50 -5.78 3.47 -5.52
N SER A 51 -5.66 4.46 -4.64
CA SER A 51 -6.11 5.84 -4.88
C SER A 51 -5.32 6.50 -6.01
N ILE A 52 -4.00 6.27 -6.08
CA ILE A 52 -3.17 6.73 -7.20
C ILE A 52 -3.63 6.10 -8.52
N ALA A 53 -3.84 4.78 -8.53
CA ALA A 53 -4.29 4.05 -9.71
C ALA A 53 -5.67 4.52 -10.18
N ALA A 54 -6.61 4.75 -9.25
CA ALA A 54 -7.94 5.28 -9.55
C ALA A 54 -7.87 6.72 -10.08
N THR A 55 -7.02 7.56 -9.50
CA THR A 55 -6.84 8.96 -9.95
C THR A 55 -6.29 9.01 -11.37
N LYS A 56 -5.36 8.13 -11.73
CA LYS A 56 -4.84 8.01 -13.11
C LYS A 56 -5.92 7.66 -14.13
N LEU A 57 -7.01 7.01 -13.70
CA LEU A 57 -8.13 6.62 -14.56
C LEU A 57 -9.20 7.72 -14.64
N VAL A 58 -9.59 8.29 -13.49
CA VAL A 58 -10.75 9.20 -13.39
C VAL A 58 -10.36 10.67 -13.53
N ALA A 59 -9.16 11.05 -13.10
CA ALA A 59 -8.67 12.44 -13.15
C ALA A 59 -7.17 12.50 -13.53
N PRO A 60 -6.81 12.19 -14.79
CA PRO A 60 -5.41 12.10 -15.22
C PRO A 60 -4.60 13.39 -14.98
N ALA A 61 -5.23 14.56 -15.09
CA ALA A 61 -4.60 15.85 -14.85
C ALA A 61 -4.10 16.03 -13.41
N ALA A 62 -4.78 15.47 -12.42
CA ALA A 62 -4.40 15.53 -11.00
C ALA A 62 -3.44 14.40 -10.59
N SER A 63 -3.14 13.46 -11.50
CA SER A 63 -2.41 12.22 -11.18
C SER A 63 -0.97 12.47 -10.72
N ALA A 64 -0.32 13.52 -11.20
CA ALA A 64 1.05 13.85 -10.81
C ALA A 64 1.12 14.26 -9.33
N ASP A 65 0.24 15.17 -8.91
CA ASP A 65 0.20 15.64 -7.53
C ASP A 65 -0.31 14.56 -6.57
N ALA A 66 -1.33 13.79 -6.98
CA ALA A 66 -1.79 12.63 -6.22
C ALA A 66 -0.67 11.58 -6.05
N SER A 67 0.10 11.30 -7.10
CA SER A 67 1.23 10.35 -7.03
C SER A 67 2.34 10.86 -6.11
N ARG A 68 2.62 12.17 -6.10
CA ARG A 68 3.59 12.76 -5.18
C ARG A 68 3.11 12.65 -3.74
N LEU A 69 1.94 13.18 -3.42
CA LEU A 69 1.43 13.23 -2.05
C LEU A 69 1.23 11.82 -1.46
N LEU A 70 0.44 10.99 -2.14
CA LEU A 70 0.14 9.64 -1.67
C LEU A 70 1.36 8.72 -1.77
N GLY A 71 2.21 8.93 -2.77
CA GLY A 71 3.46 8.18 -2.92
C GLY A 71 4.44 8.48 -1.79
N THR A 72 4.62 9.74 -1.40
CA THR A 72 5.48 10.10 -0.26
C THR A 72 4.99 9.45 1.04
N VAL A 73 3.68 9.47 1.29
CA VAL A 73 3.08 8.80 2.45
C VAL A 73 3.31 7.29 2.39
N ALA A 74 3.08 6.66 1.23
CA ALA A 74 3.29 5.23 1.05
C ALA A 74 4.75 4.82 1.26
N VAL A 75 5.70 5.60 0.73
CA VAL A 75 7.14 5.37 0.91
C VAL A 75 7.54 5.52 2.38
N ALA A 76 7.04 6.54 3.08
CA ALA A 76 7.31 6.70 4.51
C ALA A 76 6.78 5.52 5.34
N LEU A 77 5.57 5.04 5.04
CA LEU A 77 4.98 3.87 5.69
C LEU A 77 5.74 2.58 5.35
N MET A 78 6.21 2.42 4.11
CA MET A 78 7.06 1.28 3.73
C MET A 78 8.39 1.30 4.49
N ALA A 79 9.04 2.46 4.59
CA ALA A 79 10.27 2.62 5.36
C ALA A 79 10.04 2.28 6.84
N TRP A 80 8.96 2.77 7.43
CA TRP A 80 8.55 2.42 8.80
C TRP A 80 8.35 0.90 8.96
N THR A 81 7.63 0.28 8.02
CA THR A 81 7.37 -1.16 8.01
C THR A 81 8.67 -1.96 7.94
N ALA A 82 9.61 -1.53 7.10
CA ALA A 82 10.92 -2.15 6.98
C ALA A 82 11.72 -2.04 8.29
N VAL A 83 11.71 -0.88 8.95
CA VAL A 83 12.35 -0.70 10.27
C VAL A 83 11.75 -1.65 11.30
N GLN A 84 10.41 -1.73 11.39
CA GLN A 84 9.75 -2.65 12.32
C GLN A 84 10.10 -4.12 12.02
N ALA A 85 10.17 -4.49 10.74
CA ALA A 85 10.56 -5.84 10.32
C ALA A 85 12.01 -6.15 10.72
N ILE A 86 12.96 -5.25 10.47
CA ILE A 86 14.37 -5.40 10.85
C ILE A 86 14.50 -5.55 12.37
N LEU A 87 13.81 -4.73 13.14
CA LEU A 87 13.81 -4.79 14.60
C LEU A 87 13.24 -6.11 15.13
N LEU A 88 12.15 -6.57 14.54
CA LEU A 88 11.54 -7.86 14.88
C LEU A 88 12.47 -9.03 14.56
N LEU A 89 13.09 -9.03 13.37
CA LEU A 89 14.00 -10.09 12.92
C LEU A 89 15.35 -10.08 13.67
N SER A 90 15.79 -8.92 14.16
CA SER A 90 16.99 -8.78 14.98
C SER A 90 16.76 -9.07 16.47
N GLY A 91 15.54 -9.46 16.86
CA GLY A 91 15.18 -9.70 18.26
C GLY A 91 15.10 -8.44 19.12
N ARG A 92 15.36 -7.25 18.54
CA ARG A 92 15.27 -5.95 19.18
C ARG A 92 13.81 -5.50 19.19
N ARG A 93 13.05 -5.96 20.19
CA ARG A 93 11.68 -5.50 20.39
C ARG A 93 11.72 -4.04 20.86
N LEU A 94 11.28 -3.09 20.04
CA LEU A 94 10.87 -1.79 20.57
C LEU A 94 9.71 -2.07 21.54
N LEU A 95 9.85 -1.68 22.80
CA LEU A 95 8.76 -1.69 23.78
C LEU A 95 7.62 -0.82 23.25
#